data_AF-A0AA88YFF6-F1
#
_entry.id   AF-A0AA88YFF6-F1
#
_cell.length_a   1.000
_cell.length_b   1.000
_cell.length_c   1.000
_cell.angle_alpha   90.00
_cell.angle_beta   90.00
_cell.angle_gamma   90.00
#
_symmetry.space_group_name_H-M   'P 1'
#
loop_
_entity.id
_entity.type
_entity.pdbx_description
1 polymer ?
#
loop_
_entity_poly.entity_id
_entity_poly.type
_entity_poly.pdbx_seq_one_letter_code
_entity_poly.pdbx_strand_id
1 'polypeptide(L)'
;MDRTQETYKVAGASPTIKRPQPVASTDTYATGNLGVPIISLHNIRNETFVVSNNHEFWYKHADGYIKIKPCKIEVVDILKEHLFSPSDCSISKCGMKNCKTCNILITDTSFSSNLTKQTFNTHSFENLNCMTSNVVYGIECSLCGLIYVGETKGQLRKRMSGHRSKINNKGSQLLYRHFDQADHSVLSMKVRILEKIYHPTNNPNLSTPLRRNREEFWIKNLNTAAPYGCNDNISTIGNLTSPGCQSLHEIYDYTKDLAYTDTRSPEYRLQGVILDISTFRLFQAVRSDKSEEKTNRPFIKVRFANKGIDNLNLCQILNHKTVTEKIPPYFKRKDTPCISYSYTPTVASKIYNYKRFLQCIDLSNPSLHPLPCECSSSDFNYSPCGHVITGDLSIVKNDKLRELLKKGPKYRESMSFTWNQNVKSIMDSCEEYARRWAKKEDVQLDTLSEWIKSIRGLLLSRINRLKSTVNTRFVSIFKDPDVITELTYLQEHYVITPADKATNNYTFTCKKYYFDSLVKELGFKFDTWKSHLHPNKPFCL
;
A
#
# COMPACT_ATOMS: atom_id res chain seq x y z
N MET A 1 19.06 4.82 -47.42
CA MET A 1 20.25 4.10 -47.91
C MET A 1 20.31 2.80 -47.14
N ASP A 2 20.28 1.70 -47.89
CA ASP A 2 20.15 0.30 -47.45
C ASP A 2 21.13 -0.15 -46.36
N ARG A 3 20.71 -1.10 -45.51
CA ARG A 3 21.06 -2.52 -45.67
C ARG A 3 20.58 -3.42 -44.50
N THR A 4 19.66 -4.31 -44.86
CA THR A 4 19.60 -5.77 -44.58
C THR A 4 19.79 -6.30 -43.15
N GLN A 5 18.71 -6.90 -42.63
CA GLN A 5 18.73 -7.97 -41.64
C GLN A 5 18.96 -9.31 -42.35
N GLU A 6 19.97 -10.07 -41.91
CA GLU A 6 20.08 -11.51 -42.20
C GLU A 6 19.99 -12.31 -40.89
N THR A 7 19.11 -13.31 -40.90
CA THR A 7 18.93 -14.31 -39.86
C THR A 7 19.45 -15.65 -40.33
N TYR A 8 20.19 -16.39 -39.49
CA TYR A 8 20.44 -17.82 -39.70
C TYR A 8 20.21 -18.62 -38.40
N LYS A 9 19.50 -19.75 -38.54
CA LYS A 9 19.29 -20.82 -37.56
C LYS A 9 20.25 -21.98 -37.88
N VAL A 10 20.80 -22.64 -36.85
CA VAL A 10 21.14 -24.08 -36.91
C VAL A 10 20.82 -24.73 -35.56
N ALA A 11 20.39 -25.99 -35.61
CA ALA A 11 19.77 -26.79 -34.56
C ALA A 11 20.75 -27.79 -33.89
N GLY A 12 20.43 -28.18 -32.64
CA GLY A 12 20.49 -29.57 -32.18
C GLY A 12 21.69 -30.06 -31.35
N ALA A 13 21.36 -30.58 -30.16
CA ALA A 13 22.06 -31.58 -29.32
C ALA A 13 23.05 -31.09 -28.22
N SER A 14 22.61 -31.24 -26.96
CA SER A 14 23.43 -31.55 -25.77
C SER A 14 24.08 -32.93 -25.95
N PRO A 15 25.27 -33.28 -25.38
CA PRO A 15 25.50 -33.19 -23.92
C PRO A 15 26.97 -33.13 -23.38
N THR A 16 27.05 -32.87 -22.07
CA THR A 16 28.07 -33.24 -21.05
C THR A 16 29.54 -32.78 -21.10
N ILE A 17 29.96 -32.29 -19.92
CA ILE A 17 31.29 -31.86 -19.48
C ILE A 17 32.19 -33.06 -19.16
N LYS A 18 33.46 -33.04 -19.59
CA LYS A 18 34.66 -33.35 -18.77
C LYS A 18 35.96 -32.85 -19.45
N ARG A 19 36.84 -32.26 -18.61
CA ARG A 19 38.15 -31.62 -18.91
C ARG A 19 39.15 -32.54 -19.63
N PRO A 20 40.08 -31.96 -20.41
CA PRO A 20 41.50 -32.00 -19.99
C PRO A 20 42.34 -30.74 -20.30
N GLN A 21 43.41 -30.56 -19.50
CA GLN A 21 44.61 -29.74 -19.74
C GLN A 21 45.70 -30.62 -20.41
N PRO A 22 46.88 -30.11 -20.87
CA PRO A 22 47.11 -29.02 -21.82
C PRO A 22 48.22 -29.35 -22.87
N VAL A 23 48.55 -28.35 -23.71
CA VAL A 23 49.72 -28.16 -24.62
C VAL A 23 49.75 -29.03 -25.90
N ALA A 24 50.12 -28.59 -27.11
CA ALA A 24 50.62 -27.34 -27.72
C ALA A 24 50.03 -27.30 -29.17
N SER A 25 49.93 -26.21 -29.92
CA SER A 25 51.02 -25.30 -30.32
C SER A 25 50.49 -24.04 -31.04
N THR A 26 51.19 -22.93 -30.76
CA THR A 26 51.58 -21.81 -31.65
C THR A 26 50.53 -21.01 -32.41
N ASP A 27 50.41 -19.72 -32.08
CA ASP A 27 51.04 -18.68 -32.90
C ASP A 27 51.28 -17.37 -32.14
N THR A 28 52.34 -16.69 -32.53
CA THR A 28 53.11 -15.66 -31.82
C THR A 28 52.53 -14.24 -31.87
N TYR A 29 52.85 -13.50 -30.81
CA TYR A 29 52.38 -12.17 -30.42
C TYR A 29 53.05 -11.02 -31.19
N ALA A 30 52.28 -9.94 -31.41
CA ALA A 30 52.80 -8.57 -31.36
C ALA A 30 52.24 -7.88 -30.10
N THR A 31 53.14 -7.58 -29.17
CA THR A 31 52.88 -6.95 -27.86
C THR A 31 52.62 -5.45 -28.02
N GLY A 32 51.34 -5.06 -27.99
CA GLY A 32 50.92 -3.70 -27.66
C GLY A 32 50.50 -3.66 -26.19
N ASN A 33 51.10 -2.77 -25.40
CA ASN A 33 50.84 -2.56 -23.97
C ASN A 33 49.35 -2.34 -23.65
N LEU A 34 48.60 -3.42 -23.47
CA LEU A 34 47.27 -3.41 -22.88
C LEU A 34 47.47 -3.56 -21.38
N GLY A 35 47.45 -2.42 -20.67
CA GLY A 35 47.56 -2.37 -19.22
C GLY A 35 46.53 -3.24 -18.52
N VAL A 36 46.89 -3.66 -17.31
CA VAL A 36 46.07 -4.52 -16.45
C VAL A 36 44.73 -3.80 -16.17
N PRO A 37 43.59 -4.42 -16.48
CA PRO A 37 42.28 -3.82 -16.22
C PRO A 37 42.08 -3.59 -14.71
N ILE A 38 41.92 -2.32 -14.32
CA ILE A 38 41.65 -1.95 -12.93
C ILE A 38 40.14 -2.01 -12.69
N ILE A 39 39.71 -2.80 -11.69
CA ILE A 39 38.32 -2.81 -11.23
C ILE A 39 38.03 -1.43 -10.63
N SER A 40 37.20 -0.64 -11.31
CA SER A 40 36.96 0.74 -10.92
C SER A 40 35.72 0.85 -10.04
N LEU A 41 34.61 0.20 -10.41
CA LEU A 41 33.32 0.29 -9.73
C LEU A 41 32.43 -0.95 -10.01
N HIS A 42 31.50 -1.24 -9.10
CA HIS A 42 30.32 -2.06 -9.35
C HIS A 42 29.10 -1.16 -9.51
N ASN A 43 28.25 -1.41 -10.52
CA ASN A 43 26.96 -0.69 -10.61
C ASN A 43 25.90 -1.30 -9.69
N ILE A 44 24.71 -0.71 -9.72
CA ILE A 44 23.51 -1.14 -8.99
C ILE A 44 23.07 -2.59 -9.33
N ARG A 45 23.64 -3.19 -10.39
CA ARG A 45 23.42 -4.58 -10.83
C ARG A 45 24.62 -5.50 -10.57
N ASN A 46 25.61 -5.05 -9.80
CA ASN A 46 26.88 -5.77 -9.54
C ASN A 46 27.72 -6.08 -10.78
N GLU A 47 27.45 -5.43 -11.92
CA GLU A 47 28.28 -5.58 -13.12
C GLU A 47 29.62 -4.86 -12.88
N THR A 48 30.71 -5.53 -13.25
CA THR A 48 32.07 -5.03 -13.02
C THR A 48 32.50 -4.17 -14.21
N PHE A 49 32.87 -2.92 -13.92
CA PHE A 49 33.40 -1.99 -14.93
C PHE A 49 34.91 -2.02 -14.91
N VAL A 50 35.47 -2.06 -16.10
CA VAL A 50 36.89 -2.05 -16.35
C VAL A 50 37.23 -0.77 -17.11
N VAL A 51 38.22 -0.05 -16.60
CA VAL A 51 38.77 1.13 -17.27
C VAL A 51 40.08 0.71 -17.93
N SER A 52 40.20 0.97 -19.23
CA SER A 52 41.48 0.79 -19.94
C SER A 52 42.40 1.98 -19.70
N ASN A 53 43.70 1.84 -19.98
CA ASN A 53 44.68 2.94 -19.89
C ASN A 53 44.29 4.18 -20.72
N ASN A 54 43.41 4.01 -21.72
CA ASN A 54 42.91 5.10 -22.56
C ASN A 54 41.63 5.76 -22.00
N HIS A 55 41.30 5.53 -20.73
CA HIS A 55 40.09 6.04 -20.06
C HIS A 55 38.77 5.61 -20.72
N GLU A 56 38.79 4.50 -21.46
CA GLU A 56 37.59 3.95 -22.06
C GLU A 56 36.90 3.02 -21.06
N PHE A 57 35.58 3.15 -20.93
CA PHE A 57 34.78 2.32 -20.04
C PHE A 57 34.29 1.06 -20.75
N TRP A 58 34.50 -0.09 -20.14
CA TRP A 58 34.05 -1.39 -20.63
C TRP A 58 33.28 -2.09 -19.51
N TYR A 59 32.25 -2.86 -19.86
CA TYR A 59 31.61 -3.77 -18.92
C TYR A 59 31.77 -5.22 -19.37
N LYS A 60 31.94 -6.12 -18.40
CA LYS A 60 32.08 -7.55 -18.66
C LYS A 60 30.72 -8.16 -19.03
N HIS A 61 30.64 -8.83 -20.16
CA HIS A 61 29.45 -9.53 -20.62
C HIS A 61 29.84 -10.92 -21.15
N ALA A 62 29.38 -11.97 -20.45
CA ALA A 62 29.80 -13.36 -20.69
C ALA A 62 31.33 -13.50 -20.70
N ASP A 63 31.90 -14.03 -21.80
CA ASP A 63 33.33 -14.30 -21.94
C ASP A 63 34.12 -13.10 -22.54
N GLY A 64 33.48 -11.93 -22.70
CA GLY A 64 34.07 -10.75 -23.33
C GLY A 64 33.80 -9.42 -22.63
N TYR A 65 34.28 -8.34 -23.25
CA TYR A 65 34.10 -6.97 -22.80
C TYR A 65 33.41 -6.14 -23.87
N ILE A 66 32.41 -5.35 -23.48
CA ILE A 66 31.68 -4.45 -24.38
C ILE A 66 32.07 -3.01 -24.04
N LYS A 67 32.50 -2.25 -25.06
CA LYS A 67 32.83 -0.82 -24.93
C LYS A 67 31.57 -0.01 -24.70
N ILE A 68 31.56 0.78 -23.64
CA ILE A 68 30.50 1.73 -23.35
C ILE A 68 30.76 2.97 -24.22
N LYS A 69 29.79 3.31 -25.06
CA LYS A 69 29.84 4.56 -25.80
C LYS A 69 29.82 5.72 -24.80
N PRO A 70 30.74 6.69 -24.89
CA PRO A 70 30.70 7.85 -24.01
C PRO A 70 29.39 8.60 -24.23
N CYS A 71 28.57 8.66 -23.19
CA CYS A 71 27.44 9.58 -23.09
C CYS A 71 27.99 10.84 -22.42
N LYS A 72 28.01 11.96 -23.14
CA LYS A 72 28.23 13.26 -22.50
C LYS A 72 26.92 13.68 -21.85
N ILE A 73 26.94 13.80 -20.53
CA ILE A 73 25.91 14.48 -19.76
C ILE A 73 26.56 15.79 -19.34
N GLU A 74 26.05 16.91 -19.82
CA GLU A 74 26.51 18.22 -19.39
C GLU A 74 25.89 18.50 -18.01
N VAL A 75 26.58 19.28 -17.17
CA VAL A 75 26.07 19.62 -15.82
C VAL A 75 24.68 20.29 -15.90
N VAL A 76 24.39 20.96 -17.02
CA VAL A 76 23.08 21.58 -17.31
C VAL A 76 21.94 20.55 -17.39
N ASP A 77 22.24 19.29 -17.75
CA ASP A 77 21.26 18.20 -17.84
C ASP A 77 20.88 17.64 -16.45
N ILE A 78 21.63 18.03 -15.40
CA ILE A 78 21.50 17.54 -14.03
C ILE A 78 20.86 18.62 -13.12
N LEU A 79 20.98 19.90 -13.48
CA LEU A 79 20.44 21.01 -12.68
C LEU A 79 18.93 21.14 -12.86
N LYS A 80 18.21 21.09 -11.72
CA LYS A 80 16.79 20.77 -11.65
C LYS A 80 15.83 21.94 -11.90
N GLU A 81 16.28 23.16 -12.19
CA GLU A 81 15.37 24.32 -12.03
C GLU A 81 15.29 25.36 -13.16
N HIS A 82 16.01 25.28 -14.30
CA HIS A 82 15.94 26.38 -15.30
C HIS A 82 15.85 26.04 -16.80
N LEU A 83 15.40 24.85 -17.21
CA LEU A 83 15.37 24.48 -18.65
C LEU A 83 13.99 24.26 -19.29
N PHE A 84 12.94 24.96 -18.85
CA PHE A 84 11.74 25.07 -19.69
C PHE A 84 11.40 26.54 -19.87
N SER A 85 11.99 27.14 -20.90
CA SER A 85 11.52 28.41 -21.42
C SER A 85 10.08 28.23 -21.93
N PRO A 86 9.18 29.21 -21.78
CA PRO A 86 7.80 29.16 -22.29
C PRO A 86 7.67 28.84 -23.80
N SER A 87 8.77 28.84 -24.55
CA SER A 87 8.86 28.76 -26.01
C SER A 87 8.98 27.35 -26.63
N ASP A 88 9.14 26.28 -25.84
CA ASP A 88 9.71 25.03 -26.39
C ASP A 88 8.68 24.01 -26.91
N CYS A 89 7.38 24.32 -26.83
CA CYS A 89 6.35 23.50 -27.47
C CYS A 89 5.12 24.30 -27.89
N SER A 90 4.45 23.85 -28.95
CA SER A 90 3.12 24.32 -29.35
C SER A 90 2.10 23.19 -29.25
N ILE A 91 0.83 23.54 -28.98
CA ILE A 91 -0.28 22.58 -28.96
C ILE A 91 -1.20 22.89 -30.14
N SER A 92 -1.44 21.89 -30.98
CA SER A 92 -2.28 22.03 -32.18
C SER A 92 -3.34 20.94 -32.28
N LYS A 93 -4.33 21.16 -33.16
CA LYS A 93 -5.32 20.14 -33.51
C LYS A 93 -4.68 19.10 -34.43
N CYS A 94 -5.07 17.83 -34.30
CA CYS A 94 -4.42 16.73 -35.02
C CYS A 94 -4.81 16.58 -36.51
N GLY A 95 -5.55 17.54 -37.09
CA GLY A 95 -5.98 17.52 -38.50
C GLY A 95 -7.00 16.45 -38.93
N MET A 96 -7.25 15.41 -38.13
CA MET A 96 -8.24 14.38 -38.48
C MET A 96 -9.67 14.93 -38.51
N LYS A 97 -10.37 14.64 -39.61
CA LYS A 97 -11.80 14.92 -39.77
C LYS A 97 -12.59 14.30 -38.59
N ASN A 98 -13.49 15.10 -38.00
CA ASN A 98 -14.39 14.69 -36.90
C ASN A 98 -13.70 14.25 -35.59
N CYS A 99 -12.47 14.71 -35.32
CA CYS A 99 -11.83 14.42 -34.03
C CYS A 99 -12.52 15.16 -32.86
N LYS A 100 -13.39 14.45 -32.14
CA LYS A 100 -14.14 14.99 -30.97
C LYS A 100 -13.25 15.61 -29.89
N THR A 101 -11.98 15.19 -29.78
CA THR A 101 -11.04 15.75 -28.80
C THR A 101 -10.42 17.07 -29.24
N CYS A 102 -10.25 17.30 -30.54
CA CYS A 102 -9.75 18.60 -31.02
C CYS A 102 -10.71 19.76 -30.71
N ASN A 103 -12.02 19.49 -30.60
CA ASN A 103 -13.03 20.52 -30.30
C ASN A 103 -13.01 20.98 -28.85
N ILE A 104 -12.45 20.18 -27.95
CA ILE A 104 -12.38 20.47 -26.52
C ILE A 104 -10.94 20.68 -26.03
N LEU A 105 -9.94 20.54 -26.91
CA LEU A 105 -8.54 20.71 -26.58
C LEU A 105 -8.23 22.20 -26.45
N ILE A 106 -7.72 22.59 -25.29
CA ILE A 106 -7.13 23.91 -25.04
C ILE A 106 -5.72 23.89 -25.63
N THR A 107 -5.43 24.85 -26.50
CA THR A 107 -4.14 24.98 -27.20
C THR A 107 -3.17 25.91 -26.50
N ASP A 108 -3.63 26.69 -25.52
CA ASP A 108 -2.77 27.56 -24.72
C ASP A 108 -1.84 26.74 -23.84
N THR A 109 -0.55 26.99 -23.98
CA THR A 109 0.51 26.34 -23.20
C THR A 109 0.62 26.93 -21.79
N SER A 110 0.23 28.19 -21.59
CA SER A 110 0.17 28.82 -20.27
C SER A 110 -1.18 28.61 -19.60
N PHE A 111 -1.18 28.38 -18.28
CA PHE A 111 -2.38 28.26 -17.46
C PHE A 111 -2.12 28.71 -16.04
N SER A 112 -3.17 29.11 -15.32
CA SER A 112 -3.04 29.53 -13.92
C SER A 112 -3.90 28.65 -13.01
N SER A 113 -3.42 28.41 -11.79
CA SER A 113 -4.26 27.80 -10.75
C SER A 113 -5.38 28.76 -10.36
N ASN A 114 -6.61 28.26 -10.29
CA ASN A 114 -7.74 29.08 -9.86
C ASN A 114 -7.64 29.53 -8.40
N LEU A 115 -6.94 28.76 -7.56
CA LEU A 115 -6.79 29.03 -6.13
C LEU A 115 -5.57 29.93 -5.84
N THR A 116 -4.38 29.56 -6.31
CA THR A 116 -3.14 30.30 -5.97
C THR A 116 -2.83 31.44 -6.93
N LYS A 117 -3.54 31.51 -8.07
CA LYS A 117 -3.25 32.43 -9.19
C LYS A 117 -1.84 32.30 -9.77
N GLN A 118 -1.08 31.29 -9.35
CA GLN A 118 0.23 30.98 -9.91
C GLN A 118 0.07 30.51 -11.36
N THR A 119 0.89 31.05 -12.25
CA THR A 119 0.94 30.67 -13.66
C THR A 119 1.98 29.59 -13.90
N PHE A 120 1.62 28.62 -14.73
CA PHE A 120 2.40 27.47 -15.14
C PHE A 120 2.39 27.35 -16.67
N ASN A 121 3.33 26.60 -17.21
CA ASN A 121 3.40 26.28 -18.63
C ASN A 121 3.36 24.76 -18.85
N THR A 122 2.88 24.34 -20.03
CA THR A 122 2.93 22.94 -20.44
C THR A 122 4.39 22.50 -20.61
N HIS A 123 4.76 21.37 -20.00
CA HIS A 123 6.13 20.84 -20.08
C HIS A 123 6.26 19.81 -21.22
N SER A 124 7.05 20.13 -22.24
CA SER A 124 7.32 19.24 -23.39
C SER A 124 8.54 19.71 -24.19
N PHE A 125 9.23 18.76 -24.83
CA PHE A 125 10.30 18.99 -25.82
C PHE A 125 9.82 18.83 -27.27
N GLU A 126 8.54 18.53 -27.46
CA GLU A 126 7.93 18.31 -28.79
C GLU A 126 6.58 19.02 -28.90
N ASN A 127 6.16 19.31 -30.14
CA ASN A 127 4.82 19.82 -30.41
C ASN A 127 3.76 18.75 -30.07
N LEU A 128 2.69 19.18 -29.41
CA LEU A 128 1.67 18.29 -28.87
C LEU A 128 0.33 18.44 -29.60
N ASN A 129 -0.45 17.37 -29.56
CA ASN A 129 -1.84 17.39 -30.01
C ASN A 129 -2.63 16.26 -29.33
N CYS A 130 -3.90 16.08 -29.70
CA CYS A 130 -4.74 15.04 -29.07
C CYS A 130 -4.32 13.58 -29.39
N MET A 131 -3.41 13.34 -30.33
CA MET A 131 -2.84 12.01 -30.59
C MET A 131 -1.64 11.71 -29.69
N THR A 132 -1.08 12.71 -29.01
CA THR A 132 0.06 12.53 -28.11
C THR A 132 -0.28 11.49 -27.04
N SER A 133 0.63 10.53 -26.88
CA SER A 133 0.60 9.51 -25.84
C SER A 133 1.51 9.85 -24.68
N ASN A 134 1.30 9.19 -23.55
CA ASN A 134 2.14 9.28 -22.36
C ASN A 134 2.15 10.68 -21.73
N VAL A 135 0.97 11.21 -21.42
CA VAL A 135 0.80 12.59 -20.93
C VAL A 135 0.08 12.63 -19.59
N VAL A 136 0.35 13.69 -18.83
CA VAL A 136 -0.52 14.19 -17.76
C VAL A 136 -1.39 15.31 -18.35
N TYR A 137 -2.68 15.28 -18.10
CA TYR A 137 -3.66 16.21 -18.63
C TYR A 137 -4.57 16.77 -17.54
N GLY A 138 -5.13 17.95 -17.79
CA GLY A 138 -6.19 18.57 -17.00
C GLY A 138 -7.53 18.47 -17.74
N ILE A 139 -8.60 18.17 -17.03
CA ILE A 139 -9.98 18.38 -17.48
C ILE A 139 -10.52 19.59 -16.73
N GLU A 140 -10.99 20.57 -17.48
CA GLU A 140 -11.50 21.84 -16.97
C GLU A 140 -12.99 21.96 -17.30
N CYS A 141 -13.79 22.32 -16.30
CA CYS A 141 -15.19 22.67 -16.51
C CYS A 141 -15.29 24.13 -16.93
N SER A 142 -15.85 24.40 -18.12
CA SER A 142 -15.98 25.76 -18.63
C SER A 142 -17.06 26.60 -17.93
N LEU A 143 -17.88 26.00 -17.06
CA LEU A 143 -18.97 26.68 -16.36
C LEU A 143 -18.56 27.18 -14.98
N CYS A 144 -17.89 26.34 -14.19
CA CYS A 144 -17.50 26.65 -12.82
C CYS A 144 -15.97 26.73 -12.60
N GLY A 145 -15.17 26.45 -13.63
CA GLY A 145 -13.70 26.49 -13.53
C GLY A 145 -13.08 25.33 -12.75
N LEU A 146 -13.86 24.33 -12.34
CA LEU A 146 -13.31 23.20 -11.58
C LEU A 146 -12.36 22.36 -12.45
N ILE A 147 -11.22 21.95 -11.87
CA ILE A 147 -10.15 21.22 -12.56
C ILE A 147 -9.99 19.81 -11.99
N TYR A 148 -9.76 18.84 -12.88
CA TYR A 148 -9.33 17.47 -12.57
C TYR A 148 -8.03 17.15 -13.30
N VAL A 149 -7.05 16.57 -12.61
CA VAL A 149 -5.80 16.10 -13.21
C VAL A 149 -5.85 14.60 -13.41
N GLY A 150 -5.42 14.11 -14.56
CA GLY A 150 -5.32 12.68 -14.84
C GLY A 150 -4.11 12.31 -15.70
N GLU A 151 -3.74 11.04 -15.69
CA GLU A 151 -2.71 10.50 -16.58
C GLU A 151 -3.26 9.60 -17.70
N THR A 152 -2.51 9.49 -18.80
CA THR A 152 -2.69 8.39 -19.74
C THR A 152 -1.39 7.91 -20.38
N LYS A 153 -1.21 6.58 -20.38
CA LYS A 153 -0.21 5.89 -21.21
C LYS A 153 -0.53 5.98 -22.71
N GLY A 154 -1.81 5.86 -23.07
CA GLY A 154 -2.28 5.83 -24.45
C GLY A 154 -2.42 7.23 -25.05
N GLN A 155 -2.98 7.33 -26.27
CA GLN A 155 -3.26 8.63 -26.88
C GLN A 155 -4.33 9.39 -26.08
N LEU A 156 -4.12 10.70 -25.86
CA LEU A 156 -5.06 11.56 -25.14
C LEU A 156 -6.48 11.46 -25.69
N ARG A 157 -6.65 11.43 -27.01
CA ARG A 157 -7.97 11.31 -27.64
C ARG A 157 -8.74 10.06 -27.23
N LYS A 158 -8.06 8.92 -27.07
CA LYS A 158 -8.69 7.66 -26.64
C LYS A 158 -9.13 7.76 -25.17
N ARG A 159 -8.29 8.38 -24.33
CA ARG A 159 -8.64 8.64 -22.92
C ARG A 159 -9.86 9.56 -22.79
N MET A 160 -9.90 10.64 -23.57
CA MET A 160 -11.04 11.56 -23.58
C MET A 160 -12.33 10.89 -24.05
N SER A 161 -12.28 9.99 -25.03
CA SER A 161 -13.46 9.19 -25.39
C SER A 161 -13.97 8.33 -24.23
N GLY A 162 -13.06 7.74 -23.44
CA GLY A 162 -13.42 7.02 -22.22
C GLY A 162 -14.11 7.90 -21.18
N HIS A 163 -13.59 9.11 -20.95
CA HIS A 163 -14.23 10.08 -20.04
C HIS A 163 -15.62 10.50 -20.51
N ARG A 164 -15.79 10.85 -21.80
CA ARG A 164 -17.11 11.19 -22.37
C ARG A 164 -18.13 10.06 -22.18
N SER A 165 -17.71 8.82 -22.43
CA SER A 165 -18.57 7.65 -22.23
C SER A 165 -19.00 7.51 -20.77
N LYS A 166 -18.08 7.70 -19.82
CA LYS A 166 -18.42 7.61 -18.39
C LYS A 166 -19.29 8.75 -17.88
N ILE A 167 -19.11 9.96 -18.40
CA ILE A 167 -19.99 11.10 -18.09
C ILE A 167 -21.40 10.79 -18.57
N ASN A 168 -21.56 10.40 -19.83
CA ASN A 168 -22.87 10.10 -20.41
C ASN A 168 -23.57 8.90 -19.77
N ASN A 169 -22.81 7.96 -19.21
CA ASN A 169 -23.32 6.77 -18.52
C ASN A 169 -23.29 6.92 -16.99
N LYS A 170 -23.24 8.15 -16.46
CA LYS A 170 -23.34 8.45 -15.01
C LYS A 170 -22.36 7.65 -14.14
N GLY A 171 -21.08 7.69 -14.48
CA GLY A 171 -20.03 7.06 -13.69
C GLY A 171 -19.97 7.57 -12.24
N SER A 172 -19.48 6.75 -11.32
CA SER A 172 -19.54 7.03 -9.88
C SER A 172 -18.43 7.92 -9.30
N GLN A 173 -17.34 8.17 -10.06
CA GLN A 173 -16.22 9.02 -9.60
C GLN A 173 -16.66 10.48 -9.50
N LEU A 174 -16.04 11.24 -8.58
CA LEU A 174 -16.39 12.64 -8.33
C LEU A 174 -16.39 13.49 -9.61
N LEU A 175 -15.41 13.30 -10.49
CA LEU A 175 -15.34 13.93 -11.81
C LEU A 175 -16.62 13.75 -12.65
N TYR A 176 -17.16 12.52 -12.72
CA TYR A 176 -18.32 12.25 -13.58
C TYR A 176 -19.61 12.73 -12.94
N ARG A 177 -19.72 12.61 -11.61
CA ARG A 177 -20.84 13.16 -10.83
C ARG A 177 -20.94 14.68 -11.00
N HIS A 178 -19.81 15.37 -11.07
CA HIS A 178 -19.78 16.80 -11.36
C HIS A 178 -20.45 17.13 -12.71
N PHE A 179 -20.12 16.40 -13.77
CA PHE A 179 -20.74 16.59 -15.09
C PHE A 179 -22.17 16.00 -15.21
N ASP A 180 -22.72 15.41 -14.15
CA ASP A 180 -24.12 14.97 -14.04
C ASP A 180 -24.96 15.94 -13.18
N GLN A 181 -24.38 17.05 -12.71
CA GLN A 181 -25.10 18.11 -11.99
C GLN A 181 -26.00 18.92 -12.93
N ALA A 182 -26.98 19.64 -12.35
CA ALA A 182 -27.77 20.61 -13.09
C ALA A 182 -26.83 21.59 -13.82
N ASP A 183 -27.18 21.91 -15.06
CA ASP A 183 -26.44 22.80 -15.97
C ASP A 183 -25.05 22.29 -16.41
N HIS A 184 -24.56 21.17 -15.88
CA HIS A 184 -23.28 20.58 -16.26
C HIS A 184 -23.49 19.41 -17.21
N SER A 185 -22.57 19.25 -18.17
CA SER A 185 -22.56 18.10 -19.07
C SER A 185 -21.21 17.92 -19.76
N VAL A 186 -21.07 16.84 -20.53
CA VAL A 186 -19.90 16.61 -21.38
C VAL A 186 -19.59 17.77 -22.34
N LEU A 187 -20.56 18.65 -22.64
CA LEU A 187 -20.37 19.82 -23.51
C LEU A 187 -19.55 20.92 -22.82
N SER A 188 -19.62 21.00 -21.49
CA SER A 188 -18.84 21.93 -20.66
C SER A 188 -17.41 21.42 -20.35
N MET A 189 -17.05 20.23 -20.84
CA MET A 189 -15.75 19.61 -20.61
C MET A 189 -14.70 20.12 -21.60
N LYS A 190 -13.64 20.76 -21.09
CA LYS A 190 -12.41 21.09 -21.83
C LYS A 190 -11.24 20.24 -21.34
N VAL A 191 -10.22 20.06 -22.17
CA VAL A 191 -9.01 19.30 -21.82
C VAL A 191 -7.75 20.07 -22.19
N ARG A 192 -6.77 20.06 -21.31
CA ARG A 192 -5.43 20.65 -21.49
C ARG A 192 -4.36 19.58 -21.31
N ILE A 193 -3.26 19.69 -22.04
CA ILE A 193 -2.06 18.88 -21.77
C ILE A 193 -1.17 19.64 -20.79
N LEU A 194 -0.88 19.04 -19.64
CA LEU A 194 -0.04 19.65 -18.61
C LEU A 194 1.42 19.29 -18.83
N GLU A 195 1.70 18.03 -19.13
CA GLU A 195 3.07 17.55 -19.28
C GLU A 195 3.15 16.29 -20.16
N LYS A 196 4.15 16.27 -21.05
CA LYS A 196 4.55 15.08 -21.78
C LYS A 196 5.63 14.33 -20.98
N ILE A 197 5.41 13.03 -20.76
CA ILE A 197 6.37 12.20 -20.02
C ILE A 197 7.29 11.48 -20.99
N TYR A 198 8.59 11.63 -20.74
CA TYR A 198 9.66 10.99 -21.50
C TYR A 198 10.29 9.85 -20.69
N HIS A 199 10.79 8.85 -21.41
CA HIS A 199 11.61 7.78 -20.87
C HIS A 199 12.67 7.42 -21.90
N PRO A 200 13.92 7.09 -21.53
CA PRO A 200 15.00 6.84 -22.49
C PRO A 200 14.68 5.78 -23.55
N THR A 201 13.89 4.76 -23.18
CA THR A 201 13.46 3.69 -24.10
C THR A 201 12.20 4.01 -24.89
N ASN A 202 11.64 5.21 -24.71
CA ASN A 202 10.34 5.65 -25.21
C ASN A 202 9.16 4.72 -24.87
N ASN A 203 9.33 3.82 -23.88
CA ASN A 203 8.32 2.85 -23.49
C ASN A 203 7.37 3.45 -22.43
N PRO A 204 6.08 3.68 -22.76
CA PRO A 204 5.15 4.30 -21.83
C PRO A 204 4.85 3.45 -20.58
N ASN A 205 5.04 2.12 -20.64
CA ASN A 205 4.90 1.25 -19.45
C ASN A 205 5.99 1.54 -18.43
N LEU A 206 7.25 1.62 -18.86
CA LEU A 206 8.38 1.84 -17.98
C LEU A 206 8.34 3.23 -17.35
N SER A 207 7.78 4.21 -18.06
CA SER A 207 7.56 5.56 -17.53
C SER A 207 6.40 5.68 -16.53
N THR A 208 5.61 4.63 -16.27
CA THR A 208 4.41 4.70 -15.42
C THR A 208 4.68 5.25 -14.02
N PRO A 209 5.75 4.85 -13.30
CA PRO A 209 6.05 5.43 -11.99
C PRO A 209 6.31 6.94 -12.06
N LEU A 210 7.05 7.39 -13.07
CA LEU A 210 7.31 8.81 -13.30
C LEU A 210 6.01 9.56 -13.63
N ARG A 211 5.21 9.04 -14.56
CA ARG A 211 3.95 9.65 -14.98
C ARG A 211 2.96 9.81 -13.81
N ARG A 212 2.86 8.83 -12.91
CA ARG A 212 2.04 8.93 -11.69
C ARG A 212 2.59 9.95 -10.69
N ASN A 213 3.92 10.00 -10.53
CA ASN A 213 4.53 11.01 -9.68
C ASN A 213 4.27 12.44 -10.22
N ARG A 214 4.31 12.62 -11.54
CA ARG A 214 3.98 13.90 -12.18
C ARG A 214 2.49 14.23 -12.11
N GLU A 215 1.60 13.26 -12.24
CA GLU A 215 0.15 13.42 -11.98
C GLU A 215 -0.08 13.97 -10.56
N GLU A 216 0.55 13.37 -9.54
CA GLU A 216 0.45 13.84 -8.15
C GLU A 216 1.04 15.24 -7.95
N PHE A 217 2.17 15.55 -8.60
CA PHE A 217 2.75 16.89 -8.61
C PHE A 217 1.72 17.92 -9.13
N TRP A 218 1.06 17.64 -10.25
CA TRP A 218 0.09 18.58 -10.83
C TRP A 218 -1.19 18.69 -10.00
N ILE A 219 -1.65 17.59 -9.36
CA ILE A 219 -2.78 17.64 -8.41
C ILE A 219 -2.49 18.64 -7.29
N LYS A 220 -1.28 18.60 -6.73
CA LYS A 220 -0.85 19.50 -5.64
C LYS A 220 -0.71 20.94 -6.10
N ASN A 221 0.01 21.19 -7.21
CA ASN A 221 0.28 22.55 -7.68
C ASN A 221 -0.97 23.27 -8.21
N LEU A 222 -1.92 22.53 -8.78
CA LEU A 222 -3.18 23.09 -9.27
C LEU A 222 -4.31 23.05 -8.24
N ASN A 223 -4.06 22.48 -7.05
CA ASN A 223 -5.03 22.32 -5.97
C ASN A 223 -6.32 21.62 -6.42
N THR A 224 -6.19 20.50 -7.13
CA THR A 224 -7.35 19.79 -7.70
C THR A 224 -7.87 18.65 -6.83
N ALA A 225 -7.27 18.44 -5.65
CA ALA A 225 -7.75 17.48 -4.66
C ALA A 225 -9.14 17.90 -4.14
N ALA A 226 -10.04 16.93 -3.93
CA ALA A 226 -11.32 17.18 -3.27
C ALA A 226 -11.09 17.76 -1.85
N PRO A 227 -11.88 18.76 -1.40
CA PRO A 227 -13.08 19.33 -2.04
C PRO A 227 -12.80 20.47 -3.06
N TYR A 228 -11.55 20.94 -3.17
CA TYR A 228 -11.19 22.09 -4.02
C TYR A 228 -11.14 21.79 -5.52
N GLY A 229 -11.05 20.50 -5.89
CA GLY A 229 -11.22 20.01 -7.26
C GLY A 229 -11.82 18.60 -7.31
N CYS A 230 -11.66 17.93 -8.47
CA CYS A 230 -12.32 16.64 -8.73
C CYS A 230 -11.42 15.40 -8.52
N ASN A 231 -10.21 15.55 -7.99
CA ASN A 231 -9.34 14.43 -7.64
C ASN A 231 -9.67 13.91 -6.25
N ASP A 232 -10.45 12.82 -6.18
CA ASP A 232 -10.85 12.16 -4.94
C ASP A 232 -9.92 11.00 -4.57
N ASN A 233 -9.36 10.28 -5.53
CA ASN A 233 -8.48 9.13 -5.29
C ASN A 233 -7.01 9.47 -5.61
N ILE A 234 -6.23 9.81 -4.58
CA ILE A 234 -4.80 10.13 -4.72
C ILE A 234 -3.97 8.91 -4.29
N SER A 235 -3.02 8.48 -5.12
CA SER A 235 -2.36 7.16 -4.94
C SER A 235 -1.68 6.98 -3.58
N THR A 236 -1.19 8.07 -2.99
CA THR A 236 -0.49 8.11 -1.69
C THR A 236 -1.43 8.27 -0.49
N ILE A 237 -2.63 8.83 -0.69
CA ILE A 237 -3.54 9.24 0.39
C ILE A 237 -4.79 8.34 0.45
N GLY A 238 -5.23 7.79 -0.69
CA GLY A 238 -6.46 7.03 -0.82
C GLY A 238 -7.64 7.89 -1.29
N ASN A 239 -8.86 7.46 -1.00
CA ASN A 239 -10.08 8.15 -1.41
C ASN A 239 -10.47 9.22 -0.38
N LEU A 240 -10.24 10.50 -0.72
CA LEU A 240 -10.55 11.69 0.06
C LEU A 240 -12.06 11.87 0.32
N THR A 241 -12.91 11.35 -0.57
CA THR A 241 -14.38 11.36 -0.40
C THR A 241 -14.90 10.15 0.37
N SER A 242 -14.01 9.29 0.89
CA SER A 242 -14.44 8.23 1.80
C SER A 242 -14.95 8.85 3.11
N PRO A 243 -15.99 8.26 3.75
CA PRO A 243 -16.53 8.77 5.01
C PRO A 243 -15.47 8.96 6.12
N GLY A 244 -14.39 8.17 6.10
CA GLY A 244 -13.29 8.30 7.06
C GLY A 244 -12.30 9.45 6.78
N CYS A 245 -12.30 10.03 5.57
CA CYS A 245 -11.42 11.16 5.21
C CYS A 245 -12.14 12.50 5.26
N GLN A 246 -13.45 12.54 4.98
CA GLN A 246 -14.23 13.79 4.94
C GLN A 246 -14.27 14.48 6.31
N SER A 247 -14.56 13.74 7.39
CA SER A 247 -14.54 14.29 8.75
C SER A 247 -13.15 14.78 9.15
N LEU A 248 -12.08 14.13 8.68
CA LEU A 248 -10.70 14.54 8.98
C LEU A 248 -10.31 15.83 8.24
N HIS A 249 -10.81 16.03 7.02
CA HIS A 249 -10.60 17.25 6.24
C HIS A 249 -11.34 18.44 6.85
N GLU A 250 -12.60 18.24 7.24
CA GLU A 250 -13.41 19.27 7.93
C GLU A 250 -12.76 19.69 9.26
N ILE A 251 -12.24 18.73 10.02
CA ILE A 251 -11.48 19.00 11.25
C ILE A 251 -10.18 19.75 10.95
N TYR A 252 -9.45 19.36 9.90
CA TYR A 252 -8.22 20.06 9.49
C TYR A 252 -8.48 21.52 9.13
N ASP A 253 -9.47 21.79 8.26
CA ASP A 253 -9.80 23.13 7.82
C ASP A 253 -10.29 24.00 8.98
N TYR A 254 -11.20 23.48 9.82
CA TYR A 254 -11.66 24.17 11.02
C TYR A 254 -10.49 24.51 11.97
N THR A 255 -9.59 23.56 12.19
CA THR A 255 -8.50 23.70 13.17
C THR A 255 -7.36 24.58 12.66
N LYS A 256 -7.17 24.65 11.34
CA LYS A 256 -6.18 25.52 10.69
C LYS A 256 -6.51 27.00 10.89
N ASP A 257 -7.79 27.35 10.93
CA ASP A 257 -8.25 28.73 11.05
C ASP A 257 -8.35 29.22 12.51
N LEU A 258 -8.09 28.35 13.49
CA LEU A 258 -8.05 28.74 14.91
C LEU A 258 -6.76 29.51 15.20
N ALA A 259 -6.88 30.72 15.77
CA ALA A 259 -5.75 31.59 16.06
C ALA A 259 -5.26 31.45 17.53
N TYR A 260 -5.01 30.22 18.00
CA TYR A 260 -4.37 30.05 19.30
C TYR A 260 -2.89 30.40 19.18
N THR A 261 -2.42 31.33 20.02
CA THR A 261 -1.04 31.85 19.96
C THR A 261 -0.23 31.54 21.22
N ASP A 262 -0.89 31.15 22.32
CA ASP A 262 -0.20 30.74 23.55
C ASP A 262 0.27 29.29 23.44
N THR A 263 1.56 29.12 23.18
CA THR A 263 2.22 27.82 23.03
C THR A 263 2.15 26.92 24.27
N ARG A 264 1.78 27.46 25.43
CA ARG A 264 1.62 26.71 26.68
C ARG A 264 0.17 26.28 26.93
N SER A 265 -0.79 26.79 26.16
CA SER A 265 -2.20 26.45 26.31
C SER A 265 -2.51 25.03 25.81
N PRO A 266 -3.41 24.29 26.49
CA PRO A 266 -3.93 23.01 25.98
C PRO A 266 -4.54 23.13 24.58
N GLU A 267 -5.19 24.25 24.28
CA GLU A 267 -5.86 24.54 23.01
C GLU A 267 -4.86 24.64 21.86
N TYR A 268 -3.72 25.31 22.06
CA TYR A 268 -2.61 25.36 21.09
C TYR A 268 -1.99 23.97 20.85
N ARG A 269 -1.80 23.19 21.92
CA ARG A 269 -1.24 21.83 21.81
C ARG A 269 -2.19 20.89 21.07
N LEU A 270 -3.48 20.96 21.39
CA LEU A 270 -4.52 20.18 20.72
C LEU A 270 -4.62 20.57 19.24
N GLN A 271 -4.58 21.86 18.93
CA GLN A 271 -4.50 22.37 17.56
C GLN A 271 -3.29 21.76 16.82
N GLY A 272 -2.10 21.81 17.41
CA GLY A 272 -0.89 21.22 16.84
C GLY A 272 -1.02 19.71 16.57
N VAL A 273 -1.55 18.95 17.53
CA VAL A 273 -1.77 17.49 17.38
C VAL A 273 -2.77 17.18 16.26
N ILE A 274 -3.89 17.90 16.20
CA ILE A 274 -4.91 17.73 15.16
C ILE A 274 -4.31 18.05 13.79
N LEU A 275 -3.58 19.16 13.67
CA LEU A 275 -2.93 19.56 12.42
C LEU A 275 -1.86 18.54 12.00
N ASP A 276 -1.05 18.03 12.92
CA ASP A 276 -0.02 17.02 12.63
C ASP A 276 -0.63 15.69 12.17
N ILE A 277 -1.62 15.16 12.89
CA ILE A 277 -2.29 13.90 12.53
C ILE A 277 -3.00 14.05 11.19
N SER A 278 -3.74 15.14 11.01
CA SER A 278 -4.46 15.41 9.78
C SER A 278 -3.49 15.59 8.62
N THR A 279 -2.40 16.34 8.80
CA THR A 279 -1.37 16.54 7.76
C THR A 279 -0.67 15.24 7.41
N PHE A 280 -0.33 14.41 8.39
CA PHE A 280 0.29 13.11 8.17
C PHE A 280 -0.62 12.15 7.40
N ARG A 281 -1.93 12.19 7.66
CA ARG A 281 -2.92 11.31 7.01
C ARG A 281 -3.37 11.84 5.65
N LEU A 282 -3.49 13.15 5.49
CA LEU A 282 -4.00 13.83 4.29
C LEU A 282 -2.90 14.20 3.29
N PHE A 283 -1.67 14.48 3.73
CA PHE A 283 -0.63 15.12 2.89
C PHE A 283 0.73 14.42 2.93
N GLN A 284 0.76 13.13 3.28
CA GLN A 284 1.99 12.35 3.39
C GLN A 284 2.89 12.50 2.15
N ALA A 285 4.16 12.87 2.37
CA ALA A 285 5.13 13.02 1.30
C ALA A 285 5.40 11.67 0.61
N VAL A 286 5.46 11.68 -0.73
CA VAL A 286 5.85 10.52 -1.54
C VAL A 286 7.26 10.10 -1.10
N ARG A 287 7.38 8.96 -0.42
CA ARG A 287 8.71 8.35 -0.21
C ARG A 287 9.30 8.02 -1.57
N SER A 288 10.44 8.63 -1.89
CA SER A 288 11.17 8.46 -3.14
C SER A 288 12.08 7.24 -3.16
N ASP A 289 11.91 6.28 -2.24
CA ASP A 289 12.66 5.03 -2.26
C ASP A 289 12.04 4.07 -3.28
N LYS A 290 12.61 4.12 -4.48
CA LYS A 290 12.44 3.11 -5.54
C LYS A 290 13.18 1.82 -5.16
N SER A 291 12.91 0.79 -5.98
CA SER A 291 13.65 -0.47 -6.16
C SER A 291 13.40 -1.57 -5.12
N GLU A 292 12.31 -2.28 -5.33
CA GLU A 292 12.38 -3.62 -5.92
C GLU A 292 11.09 -3.78 -6.74
N GLU A 293 11.16 -4.35 -7.94
CA GLU A 293 10.00 -5.11 -8.40
C GLU A 293 9.76 -6.11 -7.27
N LYS A 294 8.78 -5.84 -6.39
CA LYS A 294 8.19 -6.89 -5.57
C LYS A 294 7.83 -7.94 -6.60
N THR A 295 8.64 -8.99 -6.70
CA THR A 295 8.30 -10.16 -7.47
C THR A 295 6.93 -10.50 -6.94
N ASN A 296 5.89 -10.25 -7.75
CA ASN A 296 4.51 -10.43 -7.30
C ASN A 296 4.25 -11.94 -7.37
N ARG A 297 5.09 -12.69 -6.64
CA ARG A 297 5.02 -14.12 -6.42
C ARG A 297 3.69 -14.30 -5.72
N PRO A 298 2.70 -14.88 -6.41
CA PRO A 298 1.44 -15.13 -5.76
C PRO A 298 1.70 -16.06 -4.58
N PHE A 299 1.04 -15.80 -3.46
CA PHE A 299 1.08 -16.67 -2.30
C PHE A 299 -0.20 -17.51 -2.24
N ILE A 300 -0.06 -18.76 -1.82
CA ILE A 300 -1.18 -19.56 -1.32
C ILE A 300 -1.57 -18.96 0.03
N LYS A 301 -2.72 -18.31 0.09
CA LYS A 301 -3.24 -17.72 1.33
C LYS A 301 -3.95 -18.81 2.11
N VAL A 302 -3.37 -19.26 3.21
CA VAL A 302 -3.95 -20.31 4.06
C VAL A 302 -4.38 -19.71 5.39
N ARG A 303 -5.62 -20.01 5.80
CA ARG A 303 -6.09 -19.62 7.13
C ARG A 303 -5.54 -20.56 8.19
N PHE A 304 -4.62 -20.06 9.01
CA PHE A 304 -4.07 -20.78 10.16
C PHE A 304 -5.09 -20.73 11.31
N ALA A 305 -6.07 -21.63 11.26
CA ALA A 305 -7.15 -21.68 12.25
C ALA A 305 -6.80 -22.50 13.50
N ASN A 306 -5.97 -23.54 13.35
CA ASN A 306 -5.64 -24.49 14.40
C ASN A 306 -4.29 -25.17 14.11
N LYS A 307 -3.71 -25.82 15.14
CA LYS A 307 -2.43 -26.56 15.01
C LYS A 307 -2.49 -27.74 14.06
N GLY A 308 -3.68 -28.25 13.74
CA GLY A 308 -3.85 -29.29 12.72
C GLY A 308 -3.37 -28.84 11.34
N ILE A 309 -3.55 -27.56 10.99
CA ILE A 309 -3.03 -26.99 9.73
C ILE A 309 -1.49 -27.02 9.71
N ASP A 310 -0.85 -26.76 10.84
CA ASP A 310 0.59 -26.77 11.00
C ASP A 310 1.17 -28.18 10.87
N ASN A 311 0.55 -29.15 11.57
CA ASN A 311 0.96 -30.56 11.56
C ASN A 311 0.91 -31.18 10.15
N LEU A 312 0.06 -30.67 9.25
CA LEU A 312 0.01 -31.13 7.86
C LEU A 312 1.24 -30.72 7.06
N ASN A 313 1.93 -29.66 7.49
CA ASN A 313 3.12 -29.11 6.87
C ASN A 313 2.94 -28.98 5.35
N LEU A 314 2.02 -28.10 4.96
CA LEU A 314 1.72 -27.85 3.55
C LEU A 314 2.97 -27.45 2.76
N CYS A 315 3.93 -26.76 3.38
CA CYS A 315 5.19 -26.40 2.74
C CYS A 315 5.95 -27.64 2.26
N GLN A 316 6.07 -28.66 3.10
CA GLN A 316 6.70 -29.93 2.72
C GLN A 316 5.93 -30.65 1.61
N ILE A 317 4.60 -30.59 1.63
CA ILE A 317 3.75 -31.19 0.59
C ILE A 317 3.97 -30.51 -0.76
N LEU A 318 3.99 -29.18 -0.79
CA LEU A 318 4.18 -28.42 -2.03
C LEU A 318 5.56 -28.64 -2.65
N ASN A 319 6.58 -28.88 -1.83
CA ASN A 319 7.94 -29.20 -2.27
C ASN A 319 8.16 -30.70 -2.54
N HIS A 320 7.14 -31.54 -2.36
CA HIS A 320 7.29 -32.96 -2.63
C HIS A 320 7.43 -33.21 -4.13
N LYS A 321 8.34 -34.12 -4.52
CA LYS A 321 8.66 -34.41 -5.92
C LYS A 321 7.42 -34.73 -6.77
N THR A 322 6.50 -35.53 -6.23
CA THR A 322 5.24 -35.89 -6.91
C THR A 322 4.29 -34.71 -7.15
N VAL A 323 4.48 -33.57 -6.47
CA VAL A 323 3.71 -32.34 -6.67
C VAL A 323 4.45 -31.43 -7.65
N THR A 324 5.75 -31.24 -7.47
CA THR A 324 6.56 -30.36 -8.34
C THR A 324 6.64 -30.87 -9.78
N GLU A 325 6.70 -32.19 -9.99
CA GLU A 325 6.71 -32.80 -11.33
C GLU A 325 5.38 -32.65 -12.08
N LYS A 326 4.28 -32.35 -11.38
CA LYS A 326 2.96 -32.13 -11.98
C LYS A 326 2.74 -30.68 -12.43
N ILE A 327 3.72 -29.82 -12.26
CA ILE A 327 3.71 -28.46 -12.81
C ILE A 327 3.98 -28.56 -14.32
N PRO A 328 3.10 -28.03 -15.19
CA PRO A 328 3.28 -28.17 -16.63
C PRO A 328 4.59 -27.54 -17.12
N PRO A 329 5.33 -28.22 -18.02
CA PRO A 329 6.68 -27.80 -18.41
C PRO A 329 6.72 -26.49 -19.20
N TYR A 330 5.59 -26.06 -19.77
CA TYR A 330 5.43 -24.82 -20.53
C TYR A 330 5.06 -23.60 -19.68
N PHE A 331 4.86 -23.76 -18.37
CA PHE A 331 4.59 -22.62 -17.49
C PHE A 331 5.83 -21.72 -17.38
N LYS A 332 5.63 -20.40 -17.44
CA LYS A 332 6.71 -19.40 -17.35
C LYS A 332 7.38 -19.43 -15.97
N ARG A 333 6.60 -19.71 -14.92
CA ARG A 333 7.11 -19.91 -13.56
C ARG A 333 6.92 -21.36 -13.12
N LYS A 334 8.00 -21.96 -12.62
CA LYS A 334 8.01 -23.35 -12.13
C LYS A 334 8.33 -23.47 -10.64
N ASP A 335 8.59 -22.34 -9.99
CA ASP A 335 8.93 -22.31 -8.57
C ASP A 335 7.77 -22.85 -7.73
N THR A 336 8.10 -23.62 -6.69
CA THR A 336 7.11 -24.09 -5.72
C THR A 336 6.34 -22.90 -5.14
N PRO A 337 5.00 -22.96 -5.05
CA PRO A 337 4.23 -21.87 -4.46
C PRO A 337 4.65 -21.55 -3.02
N CYS A 338 4.70 -20.26 -2.68
CA CYS A 338 4.96 -19.82 -1.31
C CYS A 338 3.65 -19.70 -0.53
N ILE A 339 3.68 -19.98 0.77
CA ILE A 339 2.51 -19.94 1.64
C ILE A 339 2.52 -18.64 2.43
N SER A 340 1.37 -17.99 2.51
CA SER A 340 1.11 -16.87 3.42
C SER A 340 0.00 -17.29 4.38
N TYR A 341 0.26 -17.19 5.68
CA TYR A 341 -0.74 -17.51 6.68
C TYR A 341 -1.54 -16.27 7.11
N SER A 342 -2.86 -16.44 7.22
CA SER A 342 -3.72 -15.51 7.95
C SER A 342 -4.16 -16.17 9.26
N TYR A 343 -3.95 -15.51 10.38
CA TYR A 343 -4.18 -16.08 11.70
C TYR A 343 -5.55 -15.71 12.27
N THR A 344 -6.01 -16.50 13.23
CA THR A 344 -7.15 -16.15 14.08
C THR A 344 -6.85 -14.95 14.98
N PRO A 345 -7.90 -14.24 15.45
CA PRO A 345 -7.74 -13.19 16.45
C PRO A 345 -7.01 -13.70 17.70
N THR A 346 -6.18 -12.84 18.30
CA THR A 346 -5.49 -13.15 19.55
C THR A 346 -6.41 -12.93 20.74
N VAL A 347 -6.01 -13.40 21.92
CA VAL A 347 -6.76 -13.18 23.16
C VAL A 347 -6.96 -11.69 23.47
N ALA A 348 -6.03 -10.82 23.04
CA ALA A 348 -6.15 -9.37 23.16
C ALA A 348 -7.49 -8.81 22.67
N SER A 349 -8.05 -9.36 21.58
CA SER A 349 -9.30 -8.85 21.02
C SER A 349 -10.51 -9.08 21.93
N LYS A 350 -10.41 -10.02 22.88
CA LYS A 350 -11.44 -10.31 23.88
C LYS A 350 -11.15 -9.62 25.22
N ILE A 351 -9.88 -9.43 25.57
CA ILE A 351 -9.45 -8.88 26.85
C ILE A 351 -9.47 -7.35 26.87
N TYR A 352 -8.88 -6.69 25.87
CA TYR A 352 -8.77 -5.24 25.85
C TYR A 352 -10.13 -4.58 25.61
N ASN A 353 -10.50 -3.64 26.47
CA ASN A 353 -11.77 -2.91 26.39
C ASN A 353 -11.60 -1.40 26.15
N TYR A 354 -10.38 -0.86 26.11
CA TYR A 354 -10.14 0.59 26.01
C TYR A 354 -10.86 1.26 24.83
N LYS A 355 -10.87 0.64 23.64
CA LYS A 355 -11.60 1.19 22.49
C LYS A 355 -13.10 1.27 22.75
N ARG A 356 -13.67 0.18 23.28
CA ARG A 356 -15.10 0.10 23.60
C ARG A 356 -15.46 1.10 24.70
N PHE A 357 -14.60 1.24 25.71
CA PHE A 357 -14.76 2.21 26.78
C PHE A 357 -14.80 3.64 26.23
N LEU A 358 -13.85 4.01 25.37
CA LEU A 358 -13.82 5.33 24.73
C LEU A 358 -15.06 5.60 23.86
N GLN A 359 -15.56 4.60 23.14
CA GLN A 359 -16.78 4.70 22.35
C GLN A 359 -18.05 4.87 23.18
N CYS A 360 -18.02 4.48 24.47
CA CYS A 360 -19.15 4.63 25.38
C CYS A 360 -19.12 5.95 26.15
N ILE A 361 -18.06 6.76 26.02
CA ILE A 361 -17.99 8.07 26.68
C ILE A 361 -18.72 9.11 25.82
N ASP A 362 -19.78 9.69 26.38
CA ASP A 362 -20.38 10.92 25.88
C ASP A 362 -19.70 12.13 26.52
N LEU A 363 -18.85 12.79 25.74
CA LEU A 363 -18.16 14.02 26.15
C LEU A 363 -19.12 15.22 26.30
N SER A 364 -20.34 15.14 25.75
CA SER A 364 -21.34 16.21 25.85
C SER A 364 -22.06 16.23 27.20
N ASN A 365 -22.06 15.11 27.94
CA ASN A 365 -22.61 15.04 29.29
C ASN A 365 -21.73 14.20 30.24
N PRO A 366 -20.65 14.79 30.76
CA PRO A 366 -19.67 14.11 31.62
C PRO A 366 -20.26 13.65 32.96
N SER A 367 -21.32 14.32 33.41
CA SER A 367 -22.12 13.98 34.58
C SER A 367 -22.95 12.70 34.42
N LEU A 368 -23.13 12.18 33.19
CA LEU A 368 -23.90 10.96 32.91
C LEU A 368 -23.07 9.68 32.82
N HIS A 369 -21.73 9.75 32.92
CA HIS A 369 -20.90 8.55 32.81
C HIS A 369 -20.42 8.04 34.18
N PRO A 370 -20.77 6.79 34.54
CA PRO A 370 -20.65 6.31 35.91
C PRO A 370 -19.27 5.69 36.17
N LEU A 371 -18.81 5.76 37.43
CA LEU A 371 -18.74 4.58 38.31
C LEU A 371 -18.14 4.98 39.67
N PRO A 372 -18.72 4.52 40.80
CA PRO A 372 -18.06 4.58 42.09
C PRO A 372 -16.71 3.86 42.01
N CYS A 373 -15.69 4.48 42.62
CA CYS A 373 -14.37 3.90 42.69
C CYS A 373 -14.20 3.20 44.04
N GLU A 374 -13.96 1.89 44.00
CA GLU A 374 -13.66 1.07 45.18
C GLU A 374 -12.15 0.83 45.36
N CYS A 375 -11.30 1.64 44.72
CA CYS A 375 -9.85 1.43 44.76
C CYS A 375 -9.27 1.60 46.15
N SER A 376 -9.87 2.40 47.03
CA SER A 376 -9.36 2.66 48.39
C SER A 376 -9.29 1.38 49.25
N SER A 377 -10.15 0.40 49.00
CA SER A 377 -10.17 -0.90 49.69
C SER A 377 -9.43 -2.01 48.93
N SER A 378 -8.78 -1.69 47.81
CA SER A 378 -8.07 -2.68 46.99
C SER A 378 -6.61 -2.81 47.43
N ASP A 379 -6.13 -4.05 47.54
CA ASP A 379 -4.71 -4.36 47.75
C ASP A 379 -3.81 -3.84 46.61
N PHE A 380 -4.40 -3.48 45.46
CA PHE A 380 -3.69 -2.96 44.28
C PHE A 380 -3.74 -1.44 44.17
N ASN A 381 -4.12 -0.73 45.23
CA ASN A 381 -4.15 0.73 45.23
C ASN A 381 -2.75 1.33 45.01
N TYR A 382 -2.60 2.14 43.96
CA TYR A 382 -1.38 2.89 43.73
C TYR A 382 -1.43 4.21 44.53
N SER A 383 -0.73 4.22 45.66
CA SER A 383 -0.72 5.32 46.63
C SER A 383 -0.60 6.73 46.02
N PRO A 384 0.27 7.00 45.02
CA PRO A 384 0.40 8.35 44.45
C PRO A 384 -0.86 8.93 43.82
N CYS A 385 -1.79 8.10 43.33
CA CYS A 385 -3.05 8.58 42.76
C CYS A 385 -4.29 8.04 43.49
N GLY A 386 -4.14 7.16 44.48
CA GLY A 386 -5.27 6.58 45.22
C GLY A 386 -6.14 5.63 44.41
N HIS A 387 -5.66 5.18 43.24
CA HIS A 387 -6.41 4.34 42.31
C HIS A 387 -5.61 3.11 41.89
N VAL A 388 -6.30 2.06 41.45
CA VAL A 388 -5.65 0.87 40.91
C VAL A 388 -5.04 1.18 39.54
N ILE A 389 -3.72 1.04 39.44
CA ILE A 389 -2.96 1.04 38.20
C ILE A 389 -1.92 -0.06 38.32
N THR A 390 -2.20 -1.24 37.78
CA THR A 390 -1.33 -2.40 37.97
C THR A 390 -1.18 -3.25 36.70
N GLY A 391 0.03 -3.77 36.50
CA GLY A 391 0.28 -4.86 35.55
C GLY A 391 0.35 -6.23 36.22
N ASP A 392 0.15 -6.29 37.54
CA ASP A 392 0.15 -7.55 38.29
C ASP A 392 -1.11 -8.36 37.95
N LEU A 393 -0.90 -9.57 37.44
CA LEU A 393 -1.97 -10.48 37.08
C LEU A 393 -2.65 -11.14 38.29
N SER A 394 -2.12 -10.97 39.50
CA SER A 394 -2.78 -11.43 40.74
C SER A 394 -4.11 -10.72 41.01
N ILE A 395 -4.36 -9.58 40.37
CA ILE A 395 -5.67 -8.90 40.35
C ILE A 395 -6.78 -9.77 39.75
N VAL A 396 -6.42 -10.75 38.92
CA VAL A 396 -7.34 -11.71 38.31
C VAL A 396 -7.52 -12.90 39.24
N LYS A 397 -8.70 -13.01 39.84
CA LYS A 397 -9.00 -14.05 40.84
C LYS A 397 -9.13 -15.43 40.19
N ASN A 398 -9.71 -15.50 38.99
CA ASN A 398 -9.88 -16.76 38.27
C ASN A 398 -8.53 -17.29 37.72
N ASP A 399 -8.10 -18.44 38.23
CA ASP A 399 -6.82 -19.06 37.86
C ASP A 399 -6.71 -19.37 36.36
N LYS A 400 -7.79 -19.85 35.72
CA LYS A 400 -7.78 -20.19 34.29
C LYS A 400 -7.57 -18.94 33.43
N LEU A 401 -8.23 -17.83 33.78
CA LEU A 401 -8.06 -16.54 33.12
C LEU A 401 -6.65 -15.98 33.37
N ARG A 402 -6.16 -16.06 34.60
CA ARG A 402 -4.81 -15.60 34.97
C ARG A 402 -3.72 -16.35 34.20
N GLU A 403 -3.81 -17.67 34.10
CA GLU A 403 -2.89 -18.49 33.30
C GLU A 403 -2.97 -18.19 31.79
N LEU A 404 -4.13 -17.79 31.27
CA LEU A 404 -4.24 -17.32 29.89
C LEU A 404 -3.49 -15.99 29.70
N LEU A 405 -3.69 -15.04 30.62
CA LEU A 405 -3.08 -13.71 30.55
C LEU A 405 -1.55 -13.79 30.66
N LYS A 406 -1.00 -14.73 31.44
CA LYS A 406 0.45 -15.00 31.50
C LYS A 406 1.06 -15.34 30.13
N LYS A 407 0.28 -15.86 29.18
CA LYS A 407 0.74 -16.16 27.81
C LYS A 407 0.86 -14.91 26.93
N GLY A 408 0.34 -13.78 27.39
CA GLY A 408 0.40 -12.49 26.73
C GLY A 408 -0.71 -12.23 25.69
N PRO A 409 -0.89 -10.96 25.28
CA PRO A 409 -1.96 -10.50 24.39
C PRO A 409 -1.86 -11.05 22.97
N LYS A 410 -0.67 -11.47 22.53
CA LYS A 410 -0.43 -12.06 21.20
C LYS A 410 -0.77 -13.55 21.14
N TYR A 411 -1.07 -14.18 22.28
CA TYR A 411 -1.44 -15.60 22.33
C TYR A 411 -2.75 -15.86 21.57
N ARG A 412 -2.86 -17.07 21.01
CA ARG A 412 -4.05 -17.56 20.28
C ARG A 412 -4.46 -18.89 20.87
N GLU A 413 -5.72 -19.01 21.28
CA GLU A 413 -6.24 -20.28 21.80
C GLU A 413 -6.24 -21.36 20.73
N SER A 414 -5.91 -22.59 21.13
CA SER A 414 -6.12 -23.75 20.28
C SER A 414 -7.61 -23.94 20.02
N MET A 415 -7.99 -24.04 18.75
CA MET A 415 -9.36 -24.29 18.35
C MET A 415 -9.54 -25.78 18.05
N SER A 416 -10.70 -26.34 18.42
CA SER A 416 -11.08 -27.69 17.99
C SER A 416 -11.28 -27.72 16.48
N PHE A 417 -11.00 -28.87 15.88
CA PHE A 417 -11.11 -29.03 14.43
C PHE A 417 -11.39 -30.48 14.04
N THR A 418 -11.92 -30.66 12.85
CA THR A 418 -11.93 -31.97 12.17
C THR A 418 -10.93 -31.97 11.02
N TRP A 419 -10.34 -33.12 10.76
CA TRP A 419 -9.41 -33.26 9.64
C TRP A 419 -10.04 -32.92 8.29
N ASN A 420 -11.32 -33.24 8.10
CA ASN A 420 -12.06 -32.93 6.88
C ASN A 420 -12.20 -31.41 6.66
N GLN A 421 -12.46 -30.65 7.73
CA GLN A 421 -12.49 -29.18 7.65
C GLN A 421 -11.13 -28.60 7.27
N ASN A 422 -10.04 -29.13 7.86
CA ASN A 422 -8.68 -28.68 7.53
C ASN A 422 -8.31 -29.01 6.08
N VAL A 423 -8.65 -30.20 5.58
CA VAL A 423 -8.47 -30.56 4.16
C VAL A 423 -9.21 -29.58 3.27
N LYS A 424 -10.50 -29.36 3.53
CA LYS A 424 -11.32 -28.44 2.74
C LYS A 424 -10.68 -27.05 2.71
N SER A 425 -10.33 -26.49 3.86
CA SER A 425 -9.73 -25.15 3.94
C SER A 425 -8.40 -25.04 3.18
N ILE A 426 -7.55 -26.06 3.23
CA ILE A 426 -6.27 -26.08 2.49
C ILE A 426 -6.53 -26.23 0.99
N MET A 427 -7.41 -27.15 0.60
CA MET A 427 -7.74 -27.39 -0.81
C MET A 427 -8.38 -26.17 -1.45
N ASP A 428 -9.33 -25.51 -0.78
CA ASP A 428 -9.94 -24.26 -1.26
C ASP A 428 -8.86 -23.19 -1.52
N SER A 429 -7.85 -23.12 -0.65
CA SER A 429 -6.72 -22.19 -0.78
C SER A 429 -5.80 -22.55 -1.96
N CYS A 430 -5.54 -23.83 -2.17
CA CYS A 430 -4.75 -24.35 -3.29
C CYS A 430 -5.48 -24.16 -4.63
N GLU A 431 -6.78 -24.40 -4.68
CA GLU A 431 -7.62 -24.20 -5.87
C GLU A 431 -7.73 -22.72 -6.24
N GLU A 432 -7.90 -21.83 -5.26
CA GLU A 432 -7.89 -20.39 -5.49
C GLU A 432 -6.53 -19.89 -5.98
N TYR A 433 -5.45 -20.50 -5.51
CA TYR A 433 -4.12 -20.25 -6.06
C TYR A 433 -4.00 -20.76 -7.50
N ALA A 434 -4.45 -21.98 -7.79
CA ALA A 434 -4.43 -22.57 -9.13
C ALA A 434 -5.21 -21.73 -10.13
N ARG A 435 -6.41 -21.23 -9.79
CA ARG A 435 -7.18 -20.29 -10.61
C ARG A 435 -6.39 -19.04 -10.98
N ARG A 436 -5.73 -18.43 -9.99
CA ARG A 436 -4.90 -17.24 -10.20
C ARG A 436 -3.64 -17.54 -11.00
N TRP A 437 -3.08 -18.74 -10.86
CA TRP A 437 -1.90 -19.18 -11.61
C TRP A 437 -2.25 -19.45 -13.07
N ALA A 438 -3.31 -20.22 -13.34
CA ALA A 438 -3.81 -20.51 -14.69
C ALA A 438 -4.13 -19.21 -15.46
N LYS A 439 -4.82 -18.26 -14.82
CA LYS A 439 -5.10 -16.94 -15.40
C LYS A 439 -3.84 -16.13 -15.74
N LYS A 440 -2.75 -16.29 -14.99
CA LYS A 440 -1.48 -15.59 -15.27
C LYS A 440 -0.71 -16.24 -16.42
N GLU A 441 -0.81 -17.55 -16.56
CA GLU A 441 -0.17 -18.31 -17.64
C GLU A 441 -1.03 -18.33 -18.92
N ASP A 442 -2.26 -17.80 -18.86
CA ASP A 442 -3.24 -17.78 -19.95
C ASP A 442 -3.68 -19.18 -20.40
N VAL A 443 -3.95 -20.05 -19.42
CA VAL A 443 -4.36 -21.45 -19.62
C VAL A 443 -5.64 -21.79 -18.86
N GLN A 444 -6.28 -22.89 -19.25
CA GLN A 444 -7.45 -23.43 -18.55
C GLN A 444 -7.06 -24.02 -17.18
N LEU A 445 -7.99 -23.99 -16.21
CA LEU A 445 -7.74 -24.49 -14.86
C LEU A 445 -7.45 -26.00 -14.84
N ASP A 446 -8.06 -26.78 -15.73
CA ASP A 446 -7.94 -28.24 -15.81
C ASP A 446 -6.51 -28.71 -16.02
N THR A 447 -5.67 -27.86 -16.61
CA THR A 447 -4.23 -28.05 -16.76
C THR A 447 -3.52 -28.27 -15.41
N LEU A 448 -4.05 -27.74 -14.31
CA LEU A 448 -3.51 -27.90 -12.96
C LEU A 448 -4.22 -29.00 -12.15
N SER A 449 -5.15 -29.75 -12.75
CA SER A 449 -5.92 -30.79 -12.03
C SER A 449 -5.04 -31.87 -11.41
N GLU A 450 -4.03 -32.35 -12.13
CA GLU A 450 -3.08 -33.36 -11.64
C GLU A 450 -2.20 -32.82 -10.50
N TRP A 451 -1.83 -31.55 -10.56
CA TRP A 451 -1.12 -30.87 -9.46
C TRP A 451 -1.97 -30.79 -8.19
N ILE A 452 -3.25 -30.40 -8.33
CA ILE A 452 -4.23 -30.35 -7.22
C ILE A 452 -4.48 -31.75 -6.63
N LYS A 453 -4.66 -32.77 -7.48
CA LYS A 453 -4.87 -34.16 -7.06
C LYS A 453 -3.67 -34.71 -6.27
N SER A 454 -2.44 -34.40 -6.71
CA SER A 454 -1.21 -34.82 -6.02
C SER A 454 -1.12 -34.23 -4.61
N ILE A 455 -1.43 -32.94 -4.45
CA ILE A 455 -1.51 -32.27 -3.14
C ILE A 455 -2.56 -32.95 -2.25
N ARG A 456 -3.75 -33.21 -2.79
CA ARG A 456 -4.83 -33.88 -2.06
C ARG A 456 -4.42 -35.27 -1.58
N GLY A 457 -3.77 -36.06 -2.43
CA GLY A 457 -3.29 -37.40 -2.06
C GLY A 457 -2.30 -37.38 -0.90
N LEU A 458 -1.30 -36.50 -0.96
CA LEU A 458 -0.31 -36.35 0.12
C LEU A 458 -0.93 -35.82 1.43
N LEU A 459 -1.87 -34.88 1.33
CA LEU A 459 -2.62 -34.39 2.49
C LEU A 459 -3.39 -35.51 3.18
N LEU A 460 -4.13 -36.34 2.43
CA LEU A 460 -4.93 -37.43 2.99
C LEU A 460 -4.03 -38.51 3.63
N SER A 461 -2.92 -38.88 2.98
CA SER A 461 -1.94 -39.81 3.54
C SER A 461 -1.32 -39.30 4.84
N ARG A 462 -0.99 -38.00 4.91
CA ARG A 462 -0.49 -37.36 6.14
C ARG A 462 -1.54 -37.41 7.25
N ILE A 463 -2.79 -37.11 6.93
CA ILE A 463 -3.90 -37.13 7.90
C ILE A 463 -4.09 -38.52 8.48
N ASN A 464 -4.04 -39.56 7.66
CA ASN A 464 -4.19 -40.93 8.15
C ASN A 464 -3.12 -41.31 9.18
N ARG A 465 -1.90 -40.77 9.03
CA ARG A 465 -0.82 -40.93 10.02
C ARG A 465 -1.04 -40.11 11.30
N LEU A 466 -1.66 -38.93 11.19
CA LEU A 466 -1.83 -38.00 12.31
C LEU A 466 -3.12 -38.20 13.12
N LYS A 467 -4.13 -38.89 12.53
CA LYS A 467 -5.45 -39.11 13.15
C LYS A 467 -5.37 -39.75 14.53
N SER A 468 -4.41 -40.63 14.77
CA SER A 468 -4.24 -41.34 16.06
C SER A 468 -3.38 -40.58 17.07
N THR A 469 -2.59 -39.60 16.64
CA THR A 469 -1.54 -38.99 17.49
C THR A 469 -1.84 -37.55 17.92
N VAL A 470 -2.64 -36.82 17.14
CA VAL A 470 -2.89 -35.40 17.38
C VAL A 470 -4.21 -35.19 18.09
N ASN A 471 -4.18 -34.53 19.26
CA ASN A 471 -5.40 -34.08 19.91
C ASN A 471 -6.12 -33.01 19.06
N THR A 472 -7.40 -33.25 18.78
CA THR A 472 -8.26 -32.39 17.96
C THR A 472 -9.33 -31.66 18.78
N ARG A 473 -9.51 -32.04 20.05
CA ARG A 473 -10.55 -31.50 20.94
C ARG A 473 -9.95 -30.44 21.85
N PHE A 474 -10.38 -29.20 21.64
CA PHE A 474 -10.04 -28.06 22.47
C PHE A 474 -11.32 -27.30 22.82
N VAL A 475 -11.42 -26.89 24.08
CA VAL A 475 -12.50 -26.02 24.57
C VAL A 475 -11.88 -24.66 24.85
N SER A 476 -12.47 -23.61 24.29
CA SER A 476 -12.03 -22.24 24.57
C SER A 476 -12.38 -21.90 26.01
N ILE A 477 -11.45 -21.27 26.73
CA ILE A 477 -11.68 -20.90 28.13
C ILE A 477 -12.76 -19.82 28.24
N PHE A 478 -12.98 -19.04 27.18
CA PHE A 478 -14.04 -18.03 27.12
C PHE A 478 -15.45 -18.62 26.94
N LYS A 479 -15.59 -19.95 27.03
CA LYS A 479 -16.89 -20.62 27.17
C LYS A 479 -17.19 -21.02 28.61
N ASP A 480 -16.21 -20.92 29.50
CA ASP A 480 -16.34 -21.24 30.91
C ASP A 480 -17.09 -20.09 31.62
N PRO A 481 -18.24 -20.35 32.26
CA PRO A 481 -19.05 -19.31 32.92
C PRO A 481 -18.27 -18.51 33.98
N ASP A 482 -17.38 -19.16 34.73
CA ASP A 482 -16.61 -18.50 35.79
C ASP A 482 -15.59 -17.52 35.19
N VAL A 483 -14.99 -17.89 34.05
CA VAL A 483 -14.05 -17.04 33.31
C VAL A 483 -14.78 -15.85 32.69
N ILE A 484 -15.97 -16.06 32.14
CA ILE A 484 -16.79 -14.98 31.57
C ILE A 484 -17.19 -13.99 32.66
N THR A 485 -17.60 -14.49 33.82
CA THR A 485 -18.00 -13.67 34.97
C THR A 485 -16.83 -12.82 35.46
N GLU A 486 -15.66 -13.42 35.69
CA GLU A 486 -14.45 -12.70 36.11
C GLU A 486 -14.00 -11.66 35.07
N LEU A 487 -13.98 -12.02 33.78
CA LEU A 487 -13.58 -11.08 32.72
C LEU A 487 -14.55 -9.91 32.62
N THR A 488 -15.85 -10.17 32.75
CA THR A 488 -16.88 -9.12 32.73
C THR A 488 -16.69 -8.19 33.91
N TYR A 489 -16.51 -8.72 35.13
CA TYR A 489 -16.19 -7.93 36.32
C TYR A 489 -14.96 -7.03 36.10
N LEU A 490 -13.85 -7.59 35.60
CA LEU A 490 -12.64 -6.82 35.31
C LEU A 490 -12.90 -5.72 34.27
N GLN A 491 -13.62 -6.03 33.19
CA GLN A 491 -13.94 -5.07 32.14
C GLN A 491 -14.99 -4.03 32.56
N GLU A 492 -15.74 -4.28 33.63
CA GLU A 492 -16.69 -3.35 34.25
C GLU A 492 -16.00 -2.36 35.17
N HIS A 493 -14.94 -2.76 35.87
CA HIS A 493 -14.26 -1.91 36.86
C HIS A 493 -12.96 -1.26 36.35
N TYR A 494 -12.31 -1.89 35.36
CA TYR A 494 -11.01 -1.46 34.84
C TYR A 494 -11.03 -1.23 33.32
N VAL A 495 -10.20 -0.29 32.87
CA VAL A 495 -9.76 -0.18 31.48
C VAL A 495 -8.49 -1.01 31.33
N ILE A 496 -8.56 -2.02 30.48
CA ILE A 496 -7.46 -2.93 30.19
C ILE A 496 -6.78 -2.48 28.90
N THR A 497 -5.53 -2.04 29.02
CA THR A 497 -4.71 -1.50 27.93
C THR A 497 -3.42 -2.30 27.76
N PRO A 498 -2.77 -2.23 26.59
CA PRO A 498 -1.37 -2.64 26.48
C PRO A 498 -0.49 -1.74 27.34
N ALA A 499 0.47 -2.31 28.07
CA ALA A 499 1.45 -1.52 28.81
C ALA A 499 2.40 -0.78 27.85
N ASP A 500 2.61 0.52 28.05
CA ASP A 500 3.63 1.27 27.31
C ASP A 500 5.02 0.70 27.62
N LYS A 501 5.90 0.64 26.62
CA LYS A 501 7.22 -0.03 26.64
C LYS A 501 7.23 -1.53 26.94
N ALA A 502 6.12 -2.13 27.35
CA ALA A 502 5.96 -3.56 27.61
C ALA A 502 4.74 -4.13 26.88
N THR A 503 4.75 -4.04 25.54
CA THR A 503 3.60 -4.37 24.66
C THR A 503 3.06 -5.80 24.76
N ASN A 504 3.73 -6.71 25.49
CA ASN A 504 3.25 -8.07 25.76
C ASN A 504 2.59 -8.22 27.14
N ASN A 505 2.39 -7.11 27.87
CA ASN A 505 1.75 -7.09 29.18
C ASN A 505 0.39 -6.38 29.13
N TYR A 506 -0.42 -6.68 30.14
CA TYR A 506 -1.71 -6.03 30.37
C TYR A 506 -1.53 -4.99 31.47
N THR A 507 -2.20 -3.85 31.34
CA THR A 507 -2.34 -2.88 32.43
C THR A 507 -3.81 -2.75 32.77
N PHE A 508 -4.13 -2.88 34.04
CA PHE A 508 -5.45 -2.66 34.61
C PHE A 508 -5.46 -1.29 35.26
N THR A 509 -6.23 -0.37 34.68
CA THR A 509 -6.38 0.99 35.21
C THR A 509 -7.81 1.18 35.67
N CYS A 510 -8.02 1.70 36.87
CA CYS A 510 -9.35 2.09 37.36
C CYS A 510 -10.09 2.94 36.31
N LYS A 511 -11.33 2.59 35.97
CA LYS A 511 -12.11 3.32 34.97
C LYS A 511 -12.31 4.80 35.30
N LYS A 512 -12.64 5.10 36.57
CA LYS A 512 -12.80 6.47 37.04
C LYS A 512 -11.52 7.26 36.83
N TYR A 513 -10.39 6.74 37.31
CA TYR A 513 -9.10 7.40 37.13
C TYR A 513 -8.69 7.56 35.67
N TYR A 514 -8.91 6.53 34.85
CA TYR A 514 -8.62 6.59 33.42
C TYR A 514 -9.43 7.70 32.74
N PHE A 515 -10.72 7.82 33.07
CA PHE A 515 -11.58 8.89 32.57
C PHE A 515 -11.12 10.27 33.08
N ASP A 516 -10.94 10.43 34.39
CA ASP A 516 -10.55 11.69 35.01
C ASP A 516 -9.20 12.18 34.46
N SER A 517 -8.25 11.27 34.23
CA SER A 517 -6.96 11.56 33.59
C SER A 517 -7.14 12.01 32.14
N LEU A 518 -7.97 11.32 31.37
CA LEU A 518 -8.24 11.66 29.97
C LEU A 518 -8.92 13.04 29.83
N VAL A 519 -9.90 13.33 30.67
CA VAL A 519 -10.57 14.64 30.74
C VAL A 519 -9.55 15.75 31.06
N LYS A 520 -8.71 15.54 32.07
CA LYS A 520 -7.69 16.49 32.50
C LYS A 520 -6.65 16.74 31.42
N GLU A 521 -6.15 15.69 30.76
CA GLU A 521 -5.15 15.80 29.70
C GLU A 521 -5.69 16.49 28.45
N LEU A 522 -6.96 16.25 28.11
CA LEU A 522 -7.64 16.90 26.98
C LEU A 522 -8.10 18.33 27.28
N GLY A 523 -7.95 18.81 28.52
CA GLY A 523 -8.26 20.20 28.88
C GLY A 523 -9.75 20.53 28.98
N PHE A 524 -10.64 19.54 29.12
CA PHE A 524 -12.07 19.78 29.27
C PHE A 524 -12.36 20.46 30.61
N LYS A 525 -12.75 21.75 30.57
CA LYS A 525 -13.29 22.49 31.72
C LYS A 525 -14.82 22.37 31.71
N PHE A 526 -15.38 21.65 32.69
CA PHE A 526 -16.81 21.34 32.74
C PHE A 526 -17.74 22.57 32.84
N ASP A 527 -17.22 23.72 33.28
CA ASP A 527 -18.02 24.93 33.48
C ASP A 527 -18.24 25.78 32.22
N THR A 528 -17.43 25.61 31.17
CA THR A 528 -17.47 26.49 29.97
C THR A 528 -18.30 25.95 28.79
N TRP A 529 -18.62 24.65 28.78
CA TRP A 529 -19.21 23.99 27.60
C TRP A 529 -20.72 24.21 27.40
N LYS A 530 -21.45 24.68 28.42
CA LYS A 530 -22.90 24.97 28.30
C LYS A 530 -23.24 26.08 27.28
N SER A 531 -22.25 26.88 26.87
CA SER A 531 -22.50 28.06 26.02
C SER A 531 -22.36 27.80 24.51
N HIS A 532 -21.83 26.65 24.06
CA HIS A 532 -21.46 26.45 22.65
C HIS A 532 -22.00 25.17 21.97
N LEU A 533 -22.95 24.45 22.59
CA LEU A 533 -23.62 23.33 21.93
C LEU A 533 -24.91 23.76 21.25
N HIS A 534 -24.93 23.71 19.90
CA HIS A 534 -26.18 23.59 19.16
C HIS A 534 -26.81 22.20 19.43
N PRO A 535 -28.13 22.08 19.63
CA PRO A 535 -28.71 20.90 20.29
C PRO A 535 -28.74 19.58 19.52
N ASN A 536 -28.23 19.47 18.29
CA ASN A 536 -28.71 18.42 17.36
C ASN A 536 -27.66 17.56 16.63
N LYS A 537 -26.41 17.41 17.12
CA LYS A 537 -25.51 16.37 16.57
C LYS A 537 -24.63 15.72 17.64
N PRO A 538 -24.74 14.40 17.87
CA PRO A 538 -23.77 13.67 18.69
C PRO A 538 -22.45 13.56 17.91
N PHE A 539 -21.37 14.05 18.52
CA PHE A 539 -19.99 13.83 18.05
C PHE A 539 -19.51 12.48 18.59
N CYS A 540 -19.20 11.54 17.70
CA CYS A 540 -18.43 10.33 18.02
C CYS A 540 -16.97 10.57 17.63
N LEU A 541 -16.04 10.33 18.57
CA LEU A 541 -14.60 10.19 18.31
C LEU A 541 -14.26 8.83 17.65
#